data_AF-A0A9P5Q7I1-F1
#
_entry.id   AF-A0A9P5Q7I1-F1
#
_cell.length_a   1.000
_cell.length_b   1.000
_cell.length_c   1.000
_cell.angle_alpha   90.00
_cell.angle_beta   90.00
_cell.angle_gamma   90.00
#
_symmetry.space_group_name_H-M   'P 1'
#
loop_
_entity.id
_entity.type
_entity.pdbx_description
1 polymer ?
#
loop_
_entity_poly.entity_id
_entity_poly.type
_entity_poly.pdbx_seq_one_letter_code
_entity_poly.pdbx_strand_id
1 'polypeptide(L)'
;EWMTSSWHGFKSPAELATEILPSFPTGAAIETLKHIGNTISSYPPGFNIHPNLARIMKARAKTIETGANIDWATAEGLAFGTLLSESKHVRLAGQDVERGTFSHRHAVLHDQESDSLYVPLKHLGHGQAAFSVQNSSLSEYGVLGFEYGYSLVNPSSLILWEAQFGDFANNAQCVIDQFIASGEAKWLQRTGLTMLLPHGYDGQGPEHSSARIERYLEMCADNPFIFPTELKLSRQHQDCNMQVVYCSTPANYFHVLRRQIHRDYRKPLIAFNSKLLLRHPMARSTLEEMSGNTAFKRFIPEVEEEKLVSTDKIKKHILCTGQVYYALVKAREQNKINDVAISRIEQLSPFPFDRVKEYSERYPNAETVWCQEEPLNMGAWSYVAPRIRTSLHETSSHANKEARYAGREPSASVATGSKKTHLAEEYAFLSDALIGEIKKPSDVVGGVPVF
;
A
#
# COMPACT_ATOMS: atom_id res chain seq x y z
N GLU A 1 32.22 -8.50 -17.56
CA GLU A 1 31.03 -8.65 -16.68
C GLU A 1 30.53 -7.27 -16.29
N TRP A 2 29.23 -7.03 -16.36
CA TRP A 2 28.67 -5.75 -15.90
C TRP A 2 28.66 -5.78 -14.37
N MET A 3 29.64 -5.12 -13.74
CA MET A 3 29.81 -5.18 -12.29
C MET A 3 28.72 -4.36 -11.60
N THR A 4 27.92 -5.01 -10.76
CA THR A 4 26.99 -4.35 -9.84
C THR A 4 27.73 -3.33 -8.98
N SER A 5 27.14 -2.15 -8.74
CA SER A 5 27.66 -1.15 -7.81
C SER A 5 28.05 -1.82 -6.48
N SER A 6 29.27 -1.61 -6.00
CA SER A 6 29.70 -2.13 -4.71
C SER A 6 29.00 -1.36 -3.58
N TRP A 7 27.97 -1.98 -2.98
CA TRP A 7 27.28 -1.43 -1.83
C TRP A 7 28.05 -1.74 -0.54
N HIS A 8 28.95 -0.84 -0.16
CA HIS A 8 29.71 -0.97 1.08
C HIS A 8 28.77 -1.07 2.30
N GLY A 9 29.04 -2.02 3.19
CA GLY A 9 28.21 -2.29 4.37
C GLY A 9 26.97 -3.15 4.11
N PHE A 10 26.67 -3.51 2.87
CA PHE A 10 25.61 -4.45 2.52
C PHE A 10 26.19 -5.82 2.20
N LYS A 11 25.45 -6.87 2.57
CA LYS A 11 25.76 -8.25 2.22
C LYS A 11 25.84 -8.43 0.70
N SER A 12 26.78 -9.24 0.24
CA SER A 12 26.91 -9.63 -1.16
C SER A 12 25.76 -10.55 -1.59
N PRO A 13 25.47 -10.70 -2.90
CA PRO A 13 24.48 -11.67 -3.37
C PRO A 13 24.74 -13.11 -2.88
N ALA A 14 26.01 -13.51 -2.78
CA ALA A 14 26.37 -14.84 -2.27
C ALA A 14 26.03 -15.00 -0.78
N GLU A 15 26.34 -14.00 0.05
CA GLU A 15 25.94 -14.02 1.46
C GLU A 15 24.42 -14.00 1.62
N LEU A 16 23.72 -13.16 0.86
CA LEU A 16 22.25 -13.09 0.86
C LEU A 16 21.59 -14.40 0.45
N ALA A 17 22.23 -15.22 -0.39
CA ALA A 17 21.69 -16.52 -0.78
C ALA A 17 21.67 -17.52 0.40
N THR A 18 22.58 -17.41 1.35
CA THR A 18 22.71 -18.35 2.48
C THR A 18 22.22 -17.78 3.82
N GLU A 19 22.29 -16.47 4.01
CA GLU A 19 21.95 -15.81 5.27
C GLU A 19 20.50 -15.35 5.31
N ILE A 20 19.85 -15.60 6.44
CA ILE A 20 18.53 -15.03 6.77
C ILE A 20 18.80 -13.77 7.57
N LEU A 21 18.38 -12.63 7.03
CA LEU A 21 18.58 -11.35 7.69
C LEU A 21 17.38 -11.03 8.58
N PRO A 22 17.61 -10.48 9.79
CA PRO A 22 16.52 -10.13 10.69
C PRO A 22 15.61 -9.06 10.10
N SER A 23 14.34 -9.10 10.48
CA SER A 23 13.42 -7.99 10.23
C SER A 23 13.47 -7.04 11.42
N PHE A 24 13.78 -5.77 11.15
CA PHE A 24 13.80 -4.73 12.18
C PHE A 24 12.46 -4.01 12.27
N PRO A 25 12.07 -3.54 13.47
CA PRO A 25 11.00 -2.56 13.63
C PRO A 25 11.26 -1.32 12.77
N THR A 26 10.18 -0.67 12.34
CA THR A 26 10.26 0.55 11.53
C THR A 26 9.53 1.72 12.19
N GLY A 27 9.15 1.60 13.46
CA GLY A 27 8.71 2.75 14.25
C GLY A 27 9.81 3.78 14.45
N ALA A 28 9.42 4.98 14.89
CA ALA A 28 10.35 6.03 15.30
C ALA A 28 10.05 6.51 16.72
N ALA A 29 10.97 7.27 17.33
CA ALA A 29 10.69 7.89 18.62
C ALA A 29 9.51 8.87 18.50
N ILE A 30 8.60 8.86 19.45
CA ILE A 30 7.38 9.69 19.42
C ILE A 30 7.72 11.19 19.32
N GLU A 31 8.78 11.63 20.00
CA GLU A 31 9.24 13.02 19.95
C GLU A 31 9.80 13.40 18.58
N THR A 32 10.47 12.47 17.90
CA THR A 32 10.91 12.66 16.51
C THR A 32 9.71 12.80 15.57
N LEU A 33 8.68 11.95 15.73
CA LEU A 33 7.44 12.05 14.96
C LEU A 33 6.73 13.39 15.18
N LYS A 34 6.62 13.85 16.43
CA LYS A 34 6.01 15.14 16.75
C LYS A 34 6.80 16.31 16.18
N HIS A 35 8.13 16.29 16.32
CA HIS A 35 9.02 17.30 15.74
C HIS A 35 8.81 17.43 14.23
N ILE A 36 8.93 16.32 13.50
CA ILE A 36 8.72 16.29 12.04
C ILE A 36 7.30 16.74 11.69
N GLY A 37 6.30 16.21 12.38
CA GLY A 37 4.89 16.54 12.20
C GLY A 37 4.62 18.03 12.34
N ASN A 38 5.21 18.68 13.34
CA ASN A 38 5.14 20.11 13.54
C ASN A 38 5.85 20.86 12.40
N THR A 39 7.05 20.43 12.00
CA THR A 39 7.79 21.05 10.89
C THR A 39 7.00 21.01 9.59
N ILE A 40 6.48 19.84 9.19
CA ILE A 40 5.70 19.69 7.94
C ILE A 40 4.31 20.35 8.00
N SER A 41 3.91 20.86 9.17
CA SER A 41 2.69 21.64 9.38
C SER A 41 2.95 23.14 9.53
N SER A 42 4.18 23.57 9.26
CA SER A 42 4.64 24.95 9.47
C SER A 42 5.27 25.55 8.21
N TYR A 43 5.42 26.87 8.23
CA TYR A 43 6.06 27.68 7.20
C TYR A 43 6.69 28.91 7.86
N PRO A 44 7.69 29.56 7.22
CA PRO A 44 8.42 30.66 7.85
C PRO A 44 7.53 31.90 8.08
N PRO A 45 7.87 32.75 9.06
CA PRO A 45 7.19 34.04 9.24
C PRO A 45 7.25 34.89 7.98
N GLY A 46 6.16 35.59 7.68
CA GLY A 46 6.05 36.43 6.48
C GLY A 46 5.78 35.67 5.17
N PHE A 47 5.63 34.34 5.21
CA PHE A 47 5.25 33.55 4.04
C PHE A 47 3.75 33.65 3.77
N ASN A 48 3.40 34.18 2.60
CA ASN A 48 2.03 34.38 2.13
C ASN A 48 1.46 33.08 1.57
N ILE A 49 1.07 32.16 2.44
CA ILE A 49 0.50 30.88 2.03
C ILE A 49 -0.96 31.03 1.56
N HIS A 50 -1.37 30.23 0.57
CA HIS A 50 -2.78 30.17 0.15
C HIS A 50 -3.71 29.80 1.35
N PRO A 51 -4.83 30.51 1.59
CA PRO A 51 -5.68 30.31 2.77
C PRO A 51 -6.18 28.87 2.99
N ASN A 52 -6.55 28.17 1.92
CA ASN A 52 -6.95 26.76 2.02
C ASN A 52 -5.82 25.86 2.53
N LEU A 53 -4.57 26.15 2.16
CA LEU A 53 -3.41 25.37 2.58
C LEU A 53 -3.02 25.67 4.03
N ALA A 54 -3.14 26.93 4.47
CA ALA A 54 -3.02 27.29 5.89
C ALA A 54 -3.99 26.46 6.77
N ARG A 55 -5.24 26.28 6.31
CA ARG A 55 -6.24 25.46 7.01
C ARG A 55 -5.83 23.98 7.06
N ILE A 56 -5.30 23.43 5.97
CA ILE A 56 -4.79 22.04 5.92
C ILE A 56 -3.64 21.87 6.92
N MET A 57 -2.68 22.79 6.94
CA MET A 57 -1.55 22.75 7.86
C MET A 57 -1.96 22.87 9.32
N LYS A 58 -2.89 23.78 9.64
CA LYS A 58 -3.44 23.89 11.00
C LYS A 58 -4.14 22.60 11.44
N ALA A 59 -4.88 21.95 10.53
CA ALA A 59 -5.51 20.67 10.82
C ALA A 59 -4.46 19.57 11.06
N ARG A 60 -3.40 19.53 10.25
CA ARG A 60 -2.27 18.62 10.43
C ARG A 60 -1.53 18.84 11.76
N ALA A 61 -1.23 20.09 12.12
CA ALA A 61 -0.61 20.40 13.41
C ALA A 61 -1.45 19.89 14.58
N LYS A 62 -2.78 20.05 14.51
CA LYS A 62 -3.70 19.55 15.52
C LYS A 62 -3.69 18.01 15.63
N THR A 63 -3.67 17.29 14.51
CA THR A 63 -3.61 15.80 14.56
C THR A 63 -2.28 15.31 15.12
N ILE A 64 -1.17 16.01 14.82
CA ILE A 64 0.14 15.75 15.44
C ILE A 64 0.14 16.03 16.94
N GLU A 65 -0.44 17.15 17.38
CA GLU A 65 -0.55 17.50 18.80
C GLU A 65 -1.36 16.45 19.57
N THR A 66 -2.52 16.05 19.03
CA THR A 66 -3.38 15.05 19.68
C THR A 66 -2.85 13.62 19.57
N GLY A 67 -1.92 13.34 18.64
CA GLY A 67 -1.44 12.00 18.35
C GLY A 67 -2.43 11.09 17.61
N ALA A 68 -3.62 11.58 17.27
CA ALA A 68 -4.70 10.80 16.67
C ALA A 68 -5.19 11.40 15.36
N ASN A 69 -5.92 10.59 14.60
CA ASN A 69 -6.47 10.97 13.29
C ASN A 69 -5.40 11.39 12.26
N ILE A 70 -4.24 10.73 12.28
CA ILE A 70 -3.18 10.93 11.30
C ILE A 70 -3.68 10.42 9.93
N ASP A 71 -3.64 11.30 8.93
CA ASP A 71 -4.03 10.98 7.55
C ASP A 71 -2.85 10.46 6.72
N TRP A 72 -3.15 10.08 5.47
CA TRP A 72 -2.19 9.44 4.57
C TRP A 72 -0.97 10.32 4.27
N ALA A 73 -1.21 11.59 3.92
CA ALA A 73 -0.15 12.53 3.57
C ALA A 73 0.72 12.89 4.79
N THR A 74 0.13 12.94 5.98
CA THR A 74 0.89 13.17 7.22
C THR A 74 1.77 11.96 7.54
N ALA A 75 1.24 10.74 7.47
CA ALA A 75 2.03 9.52 7.67
C ALA A 75 3.18 9.40 6.64
N GLU A 76 2.94 9.78 5.38
CA GLU A 76 3.99 9.86 4.35
C GLU A 76 5.09 10.87 4.72
N GLY A 77 4.71 12.09 5.12
CA GLY A 77 5.64 13.11 5.56
C GLY A 77 6.45 12.69 6.80
N LEU A 78 5.83 11.97 7.73
CA LEU A 78 6.52 11.37 8.88
C LEU A 78 7.52 10.29 8.45
N ALA A 79 7.17 9.43 7.49
CA ALA A 79 8.07 8.40 6.98
C ALA A 79 9.28 9.02 6.29
N PHE A 80 9.08 10.02 5.44
CA PHE A 80 10.16 10.75 4.79
C PHE A 80 11.02 11.49 5.81
N GLY A 81 10.40 12.26 6.71
CA GLY A 81 11.14 13.05 7.69
C GLY A 81 11.99 12.21 8.63
N THR A 82 11.50 11.06 9.08
CA THR A 82 12.26 10.17 9.97
C THR A 82 13.48 9.58 9.27
N LEU A 83 13.33 9.14 8.00
CA LEU A 83 14.46 8.71 7.18
C LEU A 83 15.48 9.83 6.97
N LEU A 84 15.01 11.06 6.70
CA LEU A 84 15.90 12.22 6.54
C LEU A 84 16.69 12.50 7.82
N SER A 85 16.04 12.44 9.00
CA SER A 85 16.71 12.57 10.30
C SER A 85 17.69 11.43 10.61
N GLU A 86 17.48 10.24 10.04
CA GLU A 86 18.40 9.09 10.10
C GLU A 86 19.54 9.16 9.06
N SER A 87 19.75 10.34 8.45
CA SER A 87 20.74 10.56 7.39
C SER A 87 20.50 9.70 6.14
N LYS A 88 19.25 9.37 5.84
CA LYS A 88 18.83 8.63 4.63
C LYS A 88 18.19 9.59 3.63
N HIS A 89 18.79 9.70 2.45
CA HIS A 89 18.25 10.55 1.40
C HIS A 89 16.89 10.05 0.93
N VAL A 90 15.95 10.97 0.70
CA VAL A 90 14.64 10.64 0.13
C VAL A 90 14.48 11.43 -1.17
N ARG A 91 14.22 10.70 -2.26
CA ARG A 91 13.96 11.23 -3.60
C ARG A 91 12.59 10.79 -4.08
N LEU A 92 11.73 11.73 -4.43
CA LEU A 92 10.42 11.51 -5.04
C LEU A 92 10.37 12.24 -6.39
N ALA A 93 10.15 11.49 -7.47
CA ALA A 93 9.97 12.04 -8.81
C ALA A 93 8.68 11.53 -9.45
N GLY A 94 8.07 12.38 -10.28
CA GLY A 94 6.84 12.07 -11.00
C GLY A 94 6.10 13.34 -11.37
N GLN A 95 4.99 13.21 -12.09
CA GLN A 95 4.21 14.36 -12.51
C GLN A 95 3.45 14.96 -11.32
N ASP A 96 3.63 16.27 -11.10
CA ASP A 96 2.96 17.04 -10.03
C ASP A 96 3.18 16.53 -8.59
N VAL A 97 4.22 15.73 -8.34
CA VAL A 97 4.47 15.09 -7.04
C VAL A 97 4.72 16.08 -5.90
N GLU A 98 5.18 17.30 -6.20
CA GLU A 98 5.42 18.35 -5.21
C GLU A 98 4.15 18.74 -4.47
N ARG A 99 3.06 18.96 -5.22
CA ARG A 99 1.71 19.19 -4.66
C ARG A 99 1.03 17.86 -4.33
N GLY A 100 1.30 16.84 -5.13
CA GLY A 100 0.51 15.64 -5.29
C GLY A 100 -0.65 15.88 -6.27
N THR A 101 -0.89 14.92 -7.16
CA THR A 101 -2.00 14.93 -8.13
C THR A 101 -3.33 15.27 -7.47
N PHE A 102 -3.59 14.64 -6.32
CA PHE A 102 -4.83 14.79 -5.55
C PHE A 102 -4.79 15.96 -4.56
N SER A 103 -3.77 16.83 -4.63
CA SER A 103 -3.55 17.95 -3.70
C SER A 103 -3.57 17.51 -2.22
N HIS A 104 -2.89 16.41 -1.92
CA HIS A 104 -2.81 15.83 -0.58
C HIS A 104 -1.46 16.09 0.09
N ARG A 105 -0.37 16.13 -0.68
CA ARG A 105 1.01 16.11 -0.15
C ARG A 105 1.50 17.49 0.26
N HIS A 106 1.53 18.44 -0.67
CA HIS A 106 2.08 19.78 -0.46
C HIS A 106 3.50 19.76 0.14
N ALA A 107 4.40 18.98 -0.46
CA ALA A 107 5.81 18.92 -0.07
C ALA A 107 6.56 20.21 -0.41
N VAL A 108 6.12 20.92 -1.47
CA VAL A 108 6.60 22.25 -1.84
C VAL A 108 5.44 23.24 -1.68
N LEU A 109 5.75 24.37 -1.06
CA LEU A 109 4.82 25.45 -0.74
C LEU A 109 5.22 26.66 -1.56
N HIS A 110 4.22 27.36 -2.09
CA HIS A 110 4.39 28.54 -2.95
C HIS A 110 3.85 29.77 -2.24
N ASP A 111 4.71 30.77 -2.06
CA ASP A 111 4.31 32.09 -1.58
C ASP A 111 3.46 32.78 -2.66
N GLN A 112 2.27 33.26 -2.28
CA GLN A 112 1.28 33.81 -3.21
C GLN A 112 1.64 35.20 -3.76
N GLU A 113 2.63 35.89 -3.18
CA GLU A 113 3.04 37.23 -3.62
C GLU A 113 4.40 37.23 -4.33
N SER A 114 5.36 36.45 -3.80
CA SER A 114 6.75 36.44 -4.26
C SER A 114 7.13 35.26 -5.15
N ASP A 115 6.23 34.27 -5.32
CA ASP A 115 6.49 32.96 -5.95
C ASP A 115 7.65 32.18 -5.31
N SER A 116 8.12 32.59 -4.14
CA SER A 116 9.19 31.89 -3.43
C SER A 116 8.71 30.51 -2.95
N LEU A 117 9.63 29.54 -2.99
CA LEU A 117 9.36 28.16 -2.64
C LEU A 117 9.86 27.83 -1.24
N TYR A 118 9.04 27.13 -0.46
CA TYR A 118 9.44 26.57 0.83
C TYR A 118 9.15 25.07 0.88
N VAL A 119 10.13 24.28 1.34
CA VAL A 119 10.04 22.81 1.40
C VAL A 119 10.25 22.37 2.84
N PRO A 120 9.18 22.16 3.65
CA PRO A 120 9.32 21.92 5.09
C PRO A 120 10.28 20.79 5.46
N LEU A 121 10.28 19.71 4.69
CA LEU A 121 11.16 18.54 4.90
C LEU A 121 12.67 18.85 4.71
N LYS A 122 13.04 20.01 4.15
CA LYS A 122 14.43 20.50 4.10
C LYS A 122 14.86 21.26 5.37
N HIS A 123 13.99 21.38 6.37
CA HIS A 123 14.20 22.22 7.56
C HIS A 123 13.91 21.47 8.89
N LEU A 124 14.23 20.18 8.94
CA LEU A 124 14.10 19.31 10.12
C LEU A 124 15.22 19.52 11.16
N GLY A 125 16.38 20.04 10.77
CA GLY A 125 17.46 20.38 11.70
C GLY A 125 18.86 19.95 11.25
N HIS A 126 19.84 20.04 12.14
CA HIS A 126 21.22 19.67 11.84
C HIS A 126 21.38 18.16 11.60
N GLY A 127 22.17 17.79 10.59
CA GLY A 127 22.48 16.40 10.28
C GLY A 127 21.44 15.66 9.44
N GLN A 128 20.33 16.31 9.05
CA GLN A 128 19.39 15.68 8.12
C GLN A 128 20.02 15.42 6.74
N ALA A 129 19.59 14.34 6.09
CA ALA A 129 19.92 14.10 4.69
C ALA A 129 19.14 15.04 3.75
N ALA A 130 19.56 15.06 2.48
CA ALA A 130 18.87 15.80 1.44
C ALA A 130 17.48 15.21 1.17
N PHE A 131 16.50 16.09 0.93
CA PHE A 131 15.19 15.73 0.40
C PHE A 131 15.04 16.30 -1.02
N SER A 132 14.76 15.44 -1.99
CA SER A 132 14.56 15.81 -3.38
C SER A 132 13.16 15.41 -3.82
N VAL A 133 12.26 16.39 -3.94
CA VAL A 133 10.95 16.20 -4.60
C VAL A 133 11.00 16.97 -5.92
N GLN A 134 10.64 16.31 -7.02
CA GLN A 134 10.79 16.87 -8.36
C GLN A 134 9.59 16.54 -9.23
N ASN A 135 8.89 17.59 -9.68
CA ASN A 135 7.95 17.45 -10.79
C ASN A 135 8.71 17.04 -12.05
N SER A 136 8.39 15.87 -12.59
CA SER A 136 8.99 15.36 -13.81
C SER A 136 8.36 15.98 -15.05
N SER A 137 8.99 15.78 -16.21
CA SER A 137 8.30 15.95 -17.49
C SER A 137 7.15 14.96 -17.63
N LEU A 138 6.29 15.18 -18.62
CA LEU A 138 5.17 14.29 -18.97
C LEU A 138 5.68 13.02 -19.70
N SER A 139 6.51 12.23 -19.03
CA SER A 139 7.09 11.00 -19.57
C SER A 139 7.24 9.95 -18.47
N GLU A 140 6.56 8.80 -18.60
CA GLU A 140 6.73 7.70 -17.66
C GLU A 140 7.98 6.88 -17.98
N TYR A 141 8.19 6.54 -19.26
CA TYR A 141 9.30 5.66 -19.69
C TYR A 141 10.66 6.24 -19.31
N GLY A 142 10.93 7.49 -19.67
CA GLY A 142 12.23 8.13 -19.44
C GLY A 142 12.49 8.38 -17.96
N VAL A 143 11.45 8.81 -17.22
CA VAL A 143 11.58 9.14 -15.79
C VAL A 143 11.72 7.88 -14.95
N LEU A 144 10.89 6.84 -15.17
CA LEU A 144 11.02 5.59 -14.42
C LEU A 144 12.37 4.90 -14.70
N GLY A 145 12.84 4.93 -15.95
CA GLY A 145 14.17 4.43 -16.31
C GLY A 145 15.30 5.20 -15.62
N PHE A 146 15.17 6.52 -15.50
CA PHE A 146 16.11 7.35 -14.76
C PHE A 146 16.12 7.02 -13.26
N GLU A 147 14.95 6.94 -12.62
CA GLU A 147 14.83 6.61 -11.20
C GLU A 147 15.31 5.19 -10.89
N TYR A 148 15.10 4.23 -11.81
CA TYR A 148 15.73 2.91 -11.73
C TYR A 148 17.25 3.05 -11.68
N GLY A 149 17.87 3.75 -12.63
CA GLY A 149 19.32 3.98 -12.63
C GLY A 149 19.81 4.65 -11.35
N TYR A 150 19.10 5.67 -10.86
CA TYR A 150 19.42 6.37 -9.61
C TYR A 150 19.43 5.42 -8.40
N SER A 151 18.44 4.52 -8.33
CA SER A 151 18.27 3.56 -7.23
C SER A 151 19.36 2.49 -7.14
N LEU A 152 20.15 2.28 -8.20
CA LEU A 152 21.25 1.29 -8.21
C LEU A 152 22.51 1.80 -7.49
N VAL A 153 22.62 3.11 -7.27
CA VAL A 153 23.88 3.74 -6.83
C VAL A 153 24.01 3.72 -5.31
N ASN A 154 23.03 4.28 -4.59
CA ASN A 154 23.08 4.40 -3.14
C ASN A 154 21.95 3.59 -2.48
N PRO A 155 22.26 2.45 -1.82
CA PRO A 155 21.24 1.66 -1.15
C PRO A 155 20.67 2.35 0.08
N SER A 156 21.35 3.35 0.67
CA SER A 156 20.82 4.08 1.82
C SER A 156 19.77 5.13 1.46
N SER A 157 19.43 5.29 0.18
CA SER A 157 18.43 6.26 -0.29
C SER A 157 17.08 5.61 -0.55
N LEU A 158 15.99 6.27 -0.12
CA LEU A 158 14.64 5.94 -0.57
C LEU A 158 14.37 6.66 -1.88
N ILE A 159 14.30 5.90 -2.97
CA ILE A 159 13.99 6.41 -4.31
C ILE A 159 12.57 6.00 -4.66
N LEU A 160 11.73 6.99 -4.95
CA LEU A 160 10.33 6.82 -5.30
C LEU A 160 10.03 7.43 -6.67
N TRP A 161 9.27 6.68 -7.46
CA TRP A 161 8.60 7.17 -8.65
C TRP A 161 7.09 7.09 -8.42
N GLU A 162 6.36 8.18 -8.66
CA GLU A 162 4.89 8.23 -8.56
C GLU A 162 4.27 8.47 -9.93
N ALA A 163 3.38 7.56 -10.33
CA ALA A 163 2.51 7.76 -11.48
C ALA A 163 1.38 8.74 -11.11
N GLN A 164 0.97 9.62 -12.04
CA GLN A 164 -0.14 10.56 -11.77
C GLN A 164 -1.44 9.80 -11.46
N PHE A 165 -1.73 8.77 -12.26
CA PHE A 165 -2.62 7.66 -11.96
C PHE A 165 -1.88 6.37 -12.29
N GLY A 166 -2.12 5.30 -11.53
CA GLY A 166 -1.39 4.05 -11.74
C GLY A 166 -1.65 3.41 -13.11
N ASP A 167 -2.79 3.75 -13.74
CA ASP A 167 -3.17 3.34 -15.09
C ASP A 167 -2.08 3.68 -16.14
N PHE A 168 -1.36 4.80 -15.96
CA PHE A 168 -0.34 5.29 -16.90
C PHE A 168 1.03 4.62 -16.77
N ALA A 169 1.25 3.78 -15.75
CA ALA A 169 2.52 3.06 -15.60
C ALA A 169 2.81 2.10 -16.76
N ASN A 170 1.79 1.72 -17.54
CA ASN A 170 1.94 0.94 -18.76
C ASN A 170 2.83 1.60 -19.83
N ASN A 171 2.95 2.94 -19.85
CA ASN A 171 3.86 3.65 -20.75
C ASN A 171 5.33 3.33 -20.47
N ALA A 172 5.65 2.78 -19.29
CA ALA A 172 6.99 2.37 -18.89
C ALA A 172 7.14 0.84 -18.77
N GLN A 173 6.26 0.05 -19.40
CA GLN A 173 6.23 -1.42 -19.25
C GLN A 173 7.58 -2.10 -19.51
N CYS A 174 8.34 -1.65 -20.52
CA CYS A 174 9.66 -2.21 -20.80
C CYS A 174 10.63 -2.05 -19.60
N VAL A 175 10.59 -0.90 -18.90
CA VAL A 175 11.40 -0.67 -17.71
C VAL A 175 10.96 -1.62 -16.59
N ILE A 176 9.66 -1.80 -16.43
CA ILE A 176 9.09 -2.70 -15.43
C ILE A 176 9.52 -4.15 -15.69
N ASP A 177 9.28 -4.67 -16.89
CA ASP A 177 9.53 -6.06 -17.26
C ASP A 177 11.03 -6.38 -17.26
N GLN A 178 11.82 -5.52 -17.94
CA GLN A 178 13.20 -5.81 -18.27
C GLN A 178 14.19 -5.34 -17.20
N PHE A 179 13.78 -4.56 -16.23
CA PHE A 179 14.71 -4.05 -15.20
C PHE A 179 14.16 -4.24 -13.79
N ILE A 180 12.97 -3.74 -13.50
CA ILE A 180 12.43 -3.76 -12.13
C ILE A 180 12.08 -5.20 -11.71
N ALA A 181 11.33 -5.93 -12.54
CA ALA A 181 10.86 -7.28 -12.22
C ALA A 181 11.95 -8.36 -12.31
N SER A 182 12.98 -8.15 -13.15
CA SER A 182 13.92 -9.20 -13.54
C SER A 182 15.40 -8.82 -13.47
N GLY A 183 15.75 -7.57 -13.14
CA GLY A 183 17.13 -7.09 -13.16
C GLY A 183 18.06 -7.80 -12.18
N GLU A 184 17.56 -8.12 -10.98
CA GLU A 184 18.34 -8.88 -10.00
C GLU A 184 18.59 -10.32 -10.46
N ALA A 185 17.58 -10.99 -11.04
CA ALA A 185 17.73 -12.35 -11.52
C ALA A 185 18.69 -12.46 -12.72
N LYS A 186 18.69 -11.46 -13.62
CA LYS A 186 19.52 -11.47 -14.84
C LYS A 186 20.94 -10.97 -14.62
N TRP A 187 21.10 -9.95 -13.77
CA TRP A 187 22.34 -9.18 -13.68
C TRP A 187 22.82 -8.96 -12.24
N LEU A 188 22.18 -9.60 -11.26
CA LEU A 188 22.43 -9.38 -9.82
C LEU A 188 22.25 -7.91 -9.39
N GLN A 189 21.54 -7.12 -10.21
CA GLN A 189 21.29 -5.72 -9.94
C GLN A 189 20.12 -5.55 -8.99
N ARG A 190 20.47 -5.16 -7.77
CA ARG A 190 19.51 -4.89 -6.69
C ARG A 190 19.06 -3.44 -6.77
N THR A 191 17.78 -3.22 -6.53
CA THR A 191 17.18 -1.88 -6.46
C THR A 191 16.20 -1.81 -5.29
N GLY A 192 16.17 -0.65 -4.63
CA GLY A 192 15.17 -0.31 -3.62
C GLY A 192 14.05 0.58 -4.15
N LEU A 193 13.93 0.73 -5.47
CA LEU A 193 12.98 1.62 -6.13
C LEU A 193 11.55 1.31 -5.67
N THR A 194 10.86 2.35 -5.25
CA THR A 194 9.44 2.29 -4.87
C THR A 194 8.60 2.92 -5.98
N MET A 195 7.68 2.16 -6.54
CA MET A 195 6.66 2.66 -7.47
C MET A 195 5.38 2.93 -6.69
N LEU A 196 4.94 4.18 -6.67
CA LEU A 196 3.67 4.61 -6.10
C LEU A 196 2.63 4.69 -7.22
N LEU A 197 1.61 3.83 -7.14
CA LEU A 197 0.62 3.65 -8.19
C LEU A 197 -0.79 3.96 -7.65
N PRO A 198 -1.33 5.17 -7.89
CA PRO A 198 -2.70 5.48 -7.49
C PRO A 198 -3.70 4.52 -8.13
N HIS A 199 -4.54 3.90 -7.31
CA HIS A 199 -5.45 2.82 -7.69
C HIS A 199 -6.78 2.93 -6.91
N GLY A 200 -7.86 2.40 -7.46
CA GLY A 200 -9.16 2.34 -6.79
C GLY A 200 -10.32 2.61 -7.73
N TYR A 201 -11.40 1.86 -7.56
CA TYR A 201 -12.58 1.94 -8.41
C TYR A 201 -13.56 2.95 -7.82
N ASP A 202 -13.39 4.23 -8.14
CA ASP A 202 -14.19 5.33 -7.56
C ASP A 202 -15.26 5.87 -8.53
N GLY A 203 -15.55 5.15 -9.62
CA GLY A 203 -16.51 5.56 -10.64
C GLY A 203 -16.02 6.67 -11.59
N GLN A 204 -14.70 6.84 -11.73
CA GLN A 204 -14.07 7.86 -12.61
C GLN A 204 -13.81 7.37 -14.05
N GLY A 205 -14.24 6.15 -14.39
CA GLY A 205 -14.03 5.56 -15.71
C GLY A 205 -12.71 4.80 -15.85
N PRO A 206 -12.43 4.29 -17.06
CA PRO A 206 -11.38 3.31 -17.28
C PRO A 206 -9.95 3.81 -17.13
N GLU A 207 -9.62 5.06 -17.47
CA GLU A 207 -8.24 5.54 -17.41
C GLU A 207 -7.83 6.11 -16.03
N HIS A 208 -8.68 5.94 -15.02
CA HIS A 208 -8.48 6.53 -13.69
C HIS A 208 -8.87 5.56 -12.56
N SER A 209 -8.84 4.25 -12.81
CA SER A 209 -9.33 3.24 -11.86
C SER A 209 -8.28 2.18 -11.52
N SER A 210 -7.57 1.66 -12.52
CA SER A 210 -6.77 0.45 -12.37
C SER A 210 -5.31 0.66 -12.73
N ALA A 211 -4.46 0.49 -11.73
CA ALA A 211 -3.03 0.34 -11.90
C ALA A 211 -2.63 -1.07 -12.36
N ARG A 212 -3.61 -1.94 -12.69
CA ARG A 212 -3.41 -3.31 -13.17
C ARG A 212 -2.59 -4.18 -12.23
N ILE A 213 -3.03 -4.28 -10.98
CA ILE A 213 -2.40 -5.10 -9.93
C ILE A 213 -2.07 -6.50 -10.46
N GLU A 214 -2.98 -7.09 -11.25
CA GLU A 214 -2.84 -8.42 -11.84
C GLU A 214 -1.52 -8.60 -12.60
N ARG A 215 -1.05 -7.57 -13.30
CA ARG A 215 0.14 -7.65 -14.14
C ARG A 215 1.42 -7.69 -13.30
N TYR A 216 1.48 -6.89 -12.25
CA TYR A 216 2.63 -6.90 -11.33
C TYR A 216 2.71 -8.21 -10.54
N LEU A 217 1.55 -8.78 -10.20
CA LEU A 217 1.46 -10.08 -9.55
C LEU A 217 1.84 -11.23 -10.49
N GLU A 218 1.46 -11.18 -11.77
CA GLU A 218 1.89 -12.15 -12.78
C GLU A 218 3.42 -12.17 -12.95
N MET A 219 4.08 -11.02 -12.78
CA MET A 219 5.53 -10.89 -12.82
C MET A 219 6.23 -11.33 -11.51
N CYS A 220 5.51 -11.68 -10.45
CA CYS A 220 6.12 -12.18 -9.20
C CYS A 220 6.53 -13.65 -9.33
N ALA A 221 7.75 -13.96 -8.88
CA ALA A 221 8.38 -15.26 -9.07
C ALA A 221 8.22 -16.18 -7.84
N ASP A 222 7.01 -16.68 -7.58
CA ASP A 222 6.73 -17.67 -6.53
C ASP A 222 5.80 -18.81 -7.02
N ASN A 223 5.85 -19.95 -6.33
CA ASN A 223 5.03 -21.12 -6.66
C ASN A 223 3.77 -21.14 -5.78
N PRO A 224 2.56 -21.01 -6.36
CA PRO A 224 1.34 -20.90 -5.58
C PRO A 224 0.86 -22.23 -4.98
N PHE A 225 1.41 -23.37 -5.41
CA PHE A 225 0.96 -24.72 -5.03
C PHE A 225 1.84 -25.38 -3.96
N ILE A 226 2.79 -24.64 -3.39
CA ILE A 226 3.70 -25.13 -2.37
C ILE A 226 3.55 -24.26 -1.13
N PHE A 227 3.08 -24.84 -0.03
CA PHE A 227 3.13 -24.14 1.24
C PHE A 227 4.60 -23.95 1.64
N PRO A 228 5.06 -22.72 1.88
CA PRO A 228 6.48 -22.49 2.13
C PRO A 228 6.93 -23.13 3.44
N THR A 229 8.12 -23.73 3.46
CA THR A 229 8.76 -24.19 4.70
C THR A 229 9.06 -23.00 5.61
N GLU A 230 9.28 -23.25 6.91
CA GLU A 230 9.66 -22.20 7.87
C GLU A 230 10.86 -21.36 7.39
N LEU A 231 11.86 -22.03 6.81
CA LEU A 231 13.00 -21.37 6.17
C LEU A 231 12.55 -20.41 5.07
N LYS A 232 11.72 -20.86 4.12
CA LYS A 232 11.21 -19.99 3.04
C LYS A 232 10.35 -18.84 3.57
N LEU A 233 9.51 -19.08 4.58
CA LEU A 233 8.72 -18.02 5.21
C LEU A 233 9.59 -16.94 5.85
N SER A 234 10.69 -17.33 6.51
CA SER A 234 11.60 -16.40 7.17
C SER A 234 12.36 -15.48 6.21
N ARG A 235 12.62 -15.95 4.98
CA ARG A 235 13.39 -15.23 3.96
C ARG A 235 12.60 -14.78 2.73
N GLN A 236 11.28 -14.98 2.70
CA GLN A 236 10.43 -14.70 1.53
C GLN A 236 10.63 -13.30 0.94
N HIS A 237 10.89 -12.30 1.78
CA HIS A 237 11.14 -10.93 1.37
C HIS A 237 12.53 -10.72 0.76
N GLN A 238 13.54 -11.48 1.19
CA GLN A 238 14.87 -11.47 0.59
C GLN A 238 14.90 -12.19 -0.75
N ASP A 239 14.05 -13.19 -0.92
CA ASP A 239 14.09 -14.06 -2.10
C ASP A 239 13.13 -13.61 -3.21
N CYS A 240 12.12 -12.80 -2.89
CA CYS A 240 11.19 -12.27 -3.89
C CYS A 240 11.90 -11.36 -4.90
N ASN A 241 11.40 -11.31 -6.12
CA ASN A 241 11.89 -10.37 -7.13
C ASN A 241 11.27 -8.97 -6.93
N MET A 242 10.00 -8.91 -6.52
CA MET A 242 9.29 -7.67 -6.22
C MET A 242 8.41 -7.85 -4.99
N GLN A 243 8.16 -6.75 -4.30
CA GLN A 243 7.13 -6.67 -3.27
C GLN A 243 5.90 -5.98 -3.84
N VAL A 244 4.73 -6.54 -3.61
CA VAL A 244 3.46 -5.96 -4.06
C VAL A 244 2.57 -5.72 -2.84
N VAL A 245 2.24 -4.46 -2.58
CA VAL A 245 1.44 -4.03 -1.43
C VAL A 245 0.28 -3.14 -1.87
N TYR A 246 -0.83 -3.23 -1.13
CA TYR A 246 -1.93 -2.29 -1.23
C TYR A 246 -2.39 -1.94 0.19
N CYS A 247 -1.76 -0.92 0.76
CA CYS A 247 -2.00 -0.56 2.15
C CYS A 247 -3.43 -0.03 2.33
N SER A 248 -4.02 -0.26 3.50
CA SER A 248 -5.33 0.30 3.88
C SER A 248 -5.26 1.33 5.01
N THR A 249 -4.14 1.43 5.73
CA THR A 249 -3.97 2.42 6.81
C THR A 249 -2.75 3.33 6.62
N PRO A 250 -2.81 4.60 7.10
CA PRO A 250 -1.67 5.50 7.08
C PRO A 250 -0.43 4.95 7.80
N ALA A 251 -0.59 4.33 8.98
CA ALA A 251 0.54 3.73 9.71
C ALA A 251 1.21 2.60 8.93
N ASN A 252 0.45 1.75 8.22
CA ASN A 252 1.05 0.68 7.43
C ASN A 252 1.83 1.25 6.23
N TYR A 253 1.33 2.33 5.62
CA TYR A 253 2.05 3.07 4.57
C TYR A 253 3.35 3.71 5.12
N PHE A 254 3.31 4.32 6.30
CA PHE A 254 4.52 4.82 6.98
C PHE A 254 5.58 3.71 7.13
N HIS A 255 5.15 2.55 7.63
CA HIS A 255 6.05 1.44 7.88
C HIS A 255 6.61 0.81 6.62
N VAL A 256 5.81 0.67 5.56
CA VAL A 256 6.29 0.03 4.32
C VAL A 256 7.36 0.86 3.62
N LEU A 257 7.24 2.19 3.67
CA LEU A 257 8.24 3.11 3.14
C LEU A 257 9.55 3.02 3.92
N ARG A 258 9.50 3.07 5.26
CA ARG A 258 10.70 2.95 6.10
C ARG A 258 11.35 1.57 6.00
N ARG A 259 10.54 0.52 5.81
CA ARG A 259 10.99 -0.88 5.60
C ARG A 259 11.90 -1.04 4.39
N GLN A 260 11.74 -0.23 3.33
CA GLN A 260 12.64 -0.26 2.17
C GLN A 260 14.09 0.06 2.55
N ILE A 261 14.30 0.86 3.59
CA ILE A 261 15.63 1.34 4.00
C ILE A 261 16.17 0.57 5.19
N HIS A 262 15.32 0.19 6.13
CA HIS A 262 15.69 -0.50 7.37
C HIS A 262 16.06 -1.98 7.18
N ARG A 263 15.88 -2.54 5.98
CA ARG A 263 16.37 -3.88 5.64
C ARG A 263 17.83 -3.80 5.19
N ASP A 264 18.62 -4.84 5.43
CA ASP A 264 20.01 -4.90 4.96
C ASP A 264 20.13 -5.48 3.52
N TYR A 265 19.05 -5.39 2.76
CA TYR A 265 18.93 -5.73 1.35
C TYR A 265 17.90 -4.83 0.68
N ARG A 266 17.87 -4.81 -0.65
CA ARG A 266 16.95 -3.98 -1.42
C ARG A 266 16.15 -4.83 -2.39
N LYS A 267 14.85 -4.58 -2.42
CA LYS A 267 13.90 -5.12 -3.41
C LYS A 267 13.01 -4.00 -3.91
N PRO A 268 12.57 -4.04 -5.18
CA PRO A 268 11.50 -3.19 -5.66
C PRO A 268 10.28 -3.27 -4.75
N LEU A 269 9.60 -2.14 -4.59
CA LEU A 269 8.29 -2.05 -3.94
C LEU A 269 7.28 -1.47 -4.91
N ILE A 270 6.30 -2.28 -5.29
CA ILE A 270 5.12 -1.85 -6.04
C ILE A 270 4.02 -1.57 -5.02
N ALA A 271 3.78 -0.28 -4.75
CA ALA A 271 2.81 0.18 -3.77
C ALA A 271 1.60 0.78 -4.47
N PHE A 272 0.49 0.05 -4.42
CA PHE A 272 -0.81 0.58 -4.82
C PHE A 272 -1.32 1.48 -3.70
N ASN A 273 -1.71 2.70 -4.07
CA ASN A 273 -2.17 3.72 -3.14
C ASN A 273 -3.61 4.08 -3.48
N SER A 274 -4.52 3.99 -2.52
CA SER A 274 -5.90 4.39 -2.78
C SER A 274 -6.03 5.90 -2.90
N LYS A 275 -6.74 6.33 -3.95
CA LYS A 275 -7.16 7.72 -4.12
C LYS A 275 -8.18 8.14 -3.07
N LEU A 276 -9.16 7.28 -2.79
CA LEU A 276 -10.21 7.48 -1.80
C LEU A 276 -9.64 7.60 -0.37
N LEU A 277 -8.70 6.73 -0.01
CA LEU A 277 -8.19 6.63 1.37
C LEU A 277 -7.35 7.84 1.80
N LEU A 278 -6.87 8.67 0.85
CA LEU A 278 -6.16 9.91 1.17
C LEU A 278 -6.94 10.82 2.13
N ARG A 279 -8.29 10.78 2.05
CA ARG A 279 -9.17 11.62 2.88
C ARG A 279 -10.26 10.83 3.61
N HIS A 280 -10.36 9.51 3.40
CA HIS A 280 -11.43 8.70 3.97
C HIS A 280 -11.41 8.73 5.51
N PRO A 281 -12.52 9.02 6.21
CA PRO A 281 -12.52 9.27 7.67
C PRO A 281 -12.12 8.04 8.51
N MET A 282 -12.35 6.82 8.01
CA MET A 282 -11.91 5.59 8.69
C MET A 282 -10.47 5.19 8.34
N ALA A 283 -9.86 5.82 7.32
CA ALA A 283 -8.47 5.60 6.95
C ALA A 283 -7.58 6.59 7.71
N ARG A 284 -7.53 6.40 9.02
CA ARG A 284 -6.76 7.20 9.97
C ARG A 284 -5.97 6.30 10.89
N SER A 285 -4.85 6.81 11.36
CA SER A 285 -3.97 6.13 12.31
C SER A 285 -3.64 7.01 13.51
N THR A 286 -2.98 6.44 14.52
CA THR A 286 -2.38 7.19 15.62
C THR A 286 -0.85 7.24 15.48
N LEU A 287 -0.20 8.16 16.20
CA LEU A 287 1.26 8.21 16.24
C LEU A 287 1.87 6.99 16.93
N GLU A 288 1.17 6.41 17.91
CA GLU A 288 1.59 5.21 18.62
C GLU A 288 1.77 4.04 17.66
N GLU A 289 0.86 3.90 16.68
CA GLU A 289 0.96 2.89 15.63
C GLU A 289 2.22 3.03 14.77
N MET A 290 2.88 4.20 14.77
CA MET A 290 4.11 4.52 14.02
C MET A 290 5.34 4.63 14.92
N SER A 291 5.21 4.31 16.22
CA SER A 291 6.23 4.58 17.23
C SER A 291 6.95 3.33 17.75
N GLY A 292 8.17 3.52 18.26
CA GLY A 292 8.91 2.48 18.98
C GLY A 292 9.14 1.21 18.15
N ASN A 293 8.66 0.06 18.68
CA ASN A 293 8.88 -1.25 18.08
C ASN A 293 7.77 -1.66 17.07
N THR A 294 6.91 -0.75 16.64
CA THR A 294 5.91 -1.07 15.61
C THR A 294 6.56 -1.31 14.24
N ALA A 295 5.84 -2.03 13.38
CA ALA A 295 6.34 -2.46 12.08
C ALA A 295 5.18 -2.68 11.10
N PHE A 296 5.54 -2.82 9.83
CA PHE A 296 4.60 -3.13 8.75
C PHE A 296 3.85 -4.44 9.02
N LYS A 297 2.52 -4.40 8.90
CA LYS A 297 1.64 -5.56 9.00
C LYS A 297 1.34 -6.08 7.60
N ARG A 298 1.86 -7.26 7.26
CA ARG A 298 1.59 -7.95 5.97
C ARG A 298 0.13 -8.38 5.82
N PHE A 299 -0.49 -8.65 6.96
CA PHE A 299 -1.88 -9.09 7.11
C PHE A 299 -2.45 -8.36 8.32
N ILE A 300 -3.67 -7.85 8.21
CA ILE A 300 -4.40 -7.26 9.33
C ILE A 300 -5.68 -8.09 9.52
N PRO A 301 -5.86 -8.76 10.67
CA PRO A 301 -7.07 -9.53 10.93
C PRO A 301 -8.29 -8.62 11.15
N GLU A 302 -9.44 -9.24 11.47
CA GLU A 302 -10.59 -8.51 12.01
C GLU A 302 -10.14 -7.67 13.23
N VAL A 303 -10.55 -6.40 13.26
CA VAL A 303 -10.11 -5.46 14.30
C VAL A 303 -11.21 -5.13 15.30
N GLU A 304 -12.47 -5.45 15.01
CA GLU A 304 -13.63 -5.23 15.89
C GLU A 304 -14.28 -6.56 16.30
N GLU A 305 -13.47 -7.50 16.75
CA GLU A 305 -13.91 -8.86 17.12
C GLU A 305 -14.99 -8.85 18.20
N GLU A 306 -14.97 -7.86 19.09
CA GLU A 306 -15.95 -7.67 20.15
C GLU A 306 -17.36 -7.36 19.64
N LYS A 307 -17.50 -6.90 18.39
CA LYS A 307 -18.79 -6.67 17.73
C LYS A 307 -19.33 -7.93 17.03
N LEU A 308 -18.55 -8.99 16.94
CA LEU A 308 -18.89 -10.21 16.22
C LEU A 308 -19.33 -11.33 17.17
N VAL A 309 -19.97 -12.35 16.61
CA VAL A 309 -20.23 -13.61 17.31
C VAL A 309 -18.91 -14.35 17.58
N SER A 310 -18.95 -15.35 18.46
CA SER A 310 -17.79 -16.20 18.75
C SER A 310 -17.22 -16.86 17.48
N THR A 311 -15.93 -17.15 17.48
CA THR A 311 -15.18 -17.57 16.29
C THR A 311 -15.73 -18.84 15.63
N ASP A 312 -16.33 -19.74 16.41
CA ASP A 312 -17.02 -20.96 15.94
C ASP A 312 -18.36 -20.67 15.24
N LYS A 313 -18.96 -19.50 15.47
CA LYS A 313 -20.24 -19.07 14.86
C LYS A 313 -20.05 -18.17 13.65
N ILE A 314 -18.81 -17.78 13.33
CA ILE A 314 -18.49 -17.02 12.12
C ILE A 314 -18.82 -17.89 10.90
N LYS A 315 -19.66 -17.36 10.01
CA LYS A 315 -20.10 -18.04 8.78
C LYS A 315 -19.25 -17.71 7.57
N LYS A 316 -18.68 -16.50 7.51
CA LYS A 316 -17.78 -16.10 6.42
C LYS A 316 -16.53 -15.42 6.95
N HIS A 317 -15.40 -15.76 6.34
CA HIS A 317 -14.13 -15.06 6.49
C HIS A 317 -13.79 -14.40 5.15
N ILE A 318 -14.01 -13.09 5.07
CA ILE A 318 -13.71 -12.30 3.88
C ILE A 318 -12.26 -11.85 3.94
N LEU A 319 -11.49 -12.25 2.94
CA LEU A 319 -10.16 -11.73 2.63
C LEU A 319 -10.29 -10.66 1.56
N CYS A 320 -9.63 -9.52 1.75
CA CYS A 320 -9.59 -8.44 0.78
C CYS A 320 -8.25 -7.69 0.83
N THR A 321 -8.07 -6.71 -0.05
CA THR A 321 -6.89 -5.84 -0.06
C THR A 321 -7.29 -4.40 -0.41
N GLY A 322 -6.58 -3.41 0.13
CA GLY A 322 -6.83 -2.00 -0.17
C GLY A 322 -8.20 -1.47 0.25
N GLN A 323 -8.78 -0.60 -0.58
CA GLN A 323 -9.89 0.27 -0.18
C GLN A 323 -11.24 -0.43 0.01
N VAL A 324 -11.46 -1.56 -0.67
CA VAL A 324 -12.73 -2.32 -0.59
C VAL A 324 -13.07 -2.75 0.83
N TYR A 325 -12.06 -2.89 1.70
CA TYR A 325 -12.22 -3.13 3.12
C TYR A 325 -13.22 -2.15 3.77
N TYR A 326 -13.11 -0.86 3.44
CA TYR A 326 -13.96 0.16 4.06
C TYR A 326 -15.39 0.12 3.55
N ALA A 327 -15.61 -0.29 2.29
CA ALA A 327 -16.95 -0.53 1.75
C ALA A 327 -17.60 -1.74 2.44
N LEU A 328 -16.84 -2.83 2.61
CA LEU A 328 -17.29 -4.04 3.30
C LEU A 328 -17.66 -3.79 4.77
N VAL A 329 -16.80 -3.11 5.53
CA VAL A 329 -17.08 -2.81 6.95
C VAL A 329 -18.32 -1.94 7.09
N LYS A 330 -18.44 -0.87 6.30
CA LYS A 330 -19.63 -0.01 6.32
C LYS A 330 -20.91 -0.77 5.99
N ALA A 331 -20.88 -1.58 4.93
CA ALA A 331 -22.03 -2.39 4.54
C ALA A 331 -22.37 -3.46 5.59
N ARG A 332 -21.36 -4.10 6.21
CA ARG A 332 -21.56 -5.05 7.31
C ARG A 332 -22.27 -4.39 8.50
N GLU A 333 -21.79 -3.22 8.93
CA GLU A 333 -22.37 -2.45 10.04
C GLU A 333 -23.78 -1.97 9.73
N GLN A 334 -24.01 -1.39 8.55
CA GLN A 334 -25.30 -0.89 8.10
C GLN A 334 -26.37 -2.00 8.09
N ASN A 335 -25.97 -3.22 7.72
CA ASN A 335 -26.84 -4.39 7.65
C ASN A 335 -26.86 -5.22 8.94
N LYS A 336 -26.17 -4.77 10.00
CA LYS A 336 -26.12 -5.43 11.33
C LYS A 336 -25.66 -6.89 11.26
N ILE A 337 -24.74 -7.19 10.36
CA ILE A 337 -24.19 -8.52 10.15
C ILE A 337 -23.04 -8.74 11.15
N ASN A 338 -23.17 -9.73 12.03
CA ASN A 338 -22.21 -10.00 13.10
C ASN A 338 -21.52 -11.37 13.01
N ASP A 339 -21.78 -12.15 11.95
CA ASP A 339 -21.23 -13.48 11.69
C ASP A 339 -20.25 -13.50 10.50
N VAL A 340 -19.71 -12.34 10.12
CA VAL A 340 -18.74 -12.16 9.04
C VAL A 340 -17.49 -11.44 9.54
N ALA A 341 -16.36 -12.13 9.53
CA ALA A 341 -15.04 -11.57 9.83
C ALA A 341 -14.38 -11.06 8.55
N ILE A 342 -13.78 -9.86 8.59
CA ILE A 342 -13.12 -9.25 7.42
C ILE A 342 -11.64 -9.05 7.76
N SER A 343 -10.76 -9.65 6.97
CA SER A 343 -9.31 -9.49 7.09
C SER A 343 -8.70 -8.90 5.83
N ARG A 344 -7.57 -8.21 6.00
CA ARG A 344 -6.86 -7.49 4.94
C ARG A 344 -5.51 -8.13 4.66
N ILE A 345 -5.27 -8.46 3.40
CA ILE A 345 -3.95 -8.82 2.88
C ILE A 345 -3.31 -7.53 2.37
N GLU A 346 -2.48 -6.90 3.21
CA GLU A 346 -1.81 -5.64 2.88
C GLU A 346 -0.60 -5.86 1.96
N GLN A 347 0.03 -7.04 2.05
CA GLN A 347 1.09 -7.48 1.15
C GLN A 347 0.62 -8.71 0.37
N LEU A 348 0.41 -8.53 -0.92
CA LEU A 348 0.00 -9.59 -1.84
C LEU A 348 1.19 -10.46 -2.26
N SER A 349 2.35 -9.83 -2.48
CA SER A 349 3.60 -10.54 -2.79
C SER A 349 4.77 -10.01 -1.94
N PRO A 350 5.55 -10.88 -1.28
CA PRO A 350 5.27 -12.29 -1.02
C PRO A 350 3.94 -12.52 -0.30
N PHE A 351 3.23 -13.58 -0.67
CA PHE A 351 1.91 -13.90 -0.11
C PHE A 351 2.04 -14.41 1.34
N PRO A 352 1.22 -13.94 2.30
CA PRO A 352 1.33 -14.31 3.70
C PRO A 352 0.64 -15.65 3.99
N PHE A 353 1.19 -16.74 3.45
CA PHE A 353 0.64 -18.10 3.61
C PHE A 353 0.41 -18.49 5.07
N ASP A 354 1.34 -18.09 5.94
CA ASP A 354 1.32 -18.30 7.38
C ASP A 354 0.09 -17.67 8.04
N ARG A 355 -0.20 -16.41 7.69
CA ARG A 355 -1.32 -15.67 8.28
C ARG A 355 -2.66 -16.10 7.73
N VAL A 356 -2.74 -16.40 6.44
CA VAL A 356 -3.98 -16.92 5.85
C VAL A 356 -4.34 -18.26 6.49
N LYS A 357 -3.37 -19.17 6.65
CA LYS A 357 -3.59 -20.44 7.37
C LYS A 357 -4.10 -20.20 8.80
N GLU A 358 -3.37 -19.40 9.58
CA GLU A 358 -3.66 -19.11 10.99
C GLU A 358 -5.09 -18.58 11.19
N TYR A 359 -5.48 -17.56 10.42
CA TYR A 359 -6.79 -16.94 10.58
C TYR A 359 -7.93 -17.75 9.94
N SER A 360 -7.65 -18.61 8.95
CA SER A 360 -8.65 -19.57 8.48
C SER A 360 -8.93 -20.68 9.50
N GLU A 361 -7.91 -21.20 10.19
CA GLU A 361 -8.10 -22.17 11.29
C GLU A 361 -8.92 -21.59 12.45
N ARG A 362 -8.76 -20.28 12.72
CA ARG A 362 -9.50 -19.58 13.76
C ARG A 362 -11.02 -19.58 13.54
N TYR A 363 -11.47 -19.64 12.29
CA TYR A 363 -12.89 -19.66 11.92
C TYR A 363 -13.25 -21.01 11.27
N PRO A 364 -13.35 -22.11 12.04
CA PRO A 364 -13.41 -23.47 11.49
C PRO A 364 -14.66 -23.74 10.63
N ASN A 365 -15.75 -23.03 10.91
CA ASN A 365 -17.03 -23.21 10.21
C ASN A 365 -17.25 -22.20 9.07
N ALA A 366 -16.33 -21.25 8.89
CA ALA A 366 -16.51 -20.18 7.92
C ALA A 366 -16.24 -20.64 6.48
N GLU A 367 -17.00 -20.07 5.54
CA GLU A 367 -16.62 -20.02 4.13
C GLU A 367 -15.55 -18.95 3.93
N THR A 368 -14.45 -19.26 3.24
CA THR A 368 -13.47 -18.26 2.84
C THR A 368 -13.94 -17.56 1.57
N VAL A 369 -13.98 -16.23 1.58
CA VAL A 369 -14.37 -15.41 0.44
C VAL A 369 -13.24 -14.44 0.12
N TRP A 370 -12.84 -14.34 -1.14
CA TRP A 370 -12.00 -13.24 -1.62
C TRP A 370 -12.88 -12.16 -2.22
N CYS A 371 -12.89 -10.98 -1.59
CA CYS A 371 -13.62 -9.83 -2.08
C CYS A 371 -12.67 -8.79 -2.70
N GLN A 372 -12.98 -8.35 -3.91
CA GLN A 372 -12.23 -7.29 -4.59
C GLN A 372 -13.15 -6.38 -5.43
N GLU A 373 -12.71 -5.14 -5.67
CA GLU A 373 -13.44 -4.22 -6.53
C GLU A 373 -13.17 -4.51 -8.01
N GLU A 374 -12.00 -5.04 -8.33
CA GLU A 374 -11.54 -5.26 -9.69
C GLU A 374 -12.32 -6.40 -10.37
N PRO A 375 -12.53 -6.34 -11.70
CA PRO A 375 -13.08 -7.44 -12.48
C PRO A 375 -12.40 -8.79 -12.22
N LEU A 376 -13.12 -9.89 -12.40
CA LEU A 376 -12.63 -11.26 -12.19
C LEU A 376 -11.31 -11.57 -12.92
N ASN A 377 -11.11 -10.99 -14.10
CA ASN A 377 -9.90 -11.11 -14.92
C ASN A 377 -8.82 -10.07 -14.60
N MET A 378 -8.96 -9.33 -13.49
CA MET A 378 -8.06 -8.26 -13.04
C MET A 378 -7.88 -8.34 -11.51
N GLY A 379 -7.15 -7.38 -10.95
CA GLY A 379 -6.91 -7.32 -9.51
C GLY A 379 -6.07 -8.50 -9.04
N ALA A 380 -6.28 -8.94 -7.79
CA ALA A 380 -5.43 -9.97 -7.22
C ALA A 380 -5.96 -11.40 -7.36
N TRP A 381 -7.23 -11.60 -7.76
CA TRP A 381 -7.92 -12.89 -7.72
C TRP A 381 -7.12 -14.05 -8.33
N SER A 382 -6.68 -13.92 -9.58
CA SER A 382 -5.95 -14.98 -10.29
C SER A 382 -4.63 -15.38 -9.61
N TYR A 383 -4.03 -14.46 -8.87
CA TYR A 383 -2.82 -14.68 -8.09
C TYR A 383 -3.13 -15.27 -6.71
N VAL A 384 -4.08 -14.71 -5.96
CA VAL A 384 -4.34 -15.12 -4.57
C VAL A 384 -5.15 -16.40 -4.46
N ALA A 385 -6.06 -16.68 -5.37
CA ALA A 385 -6.93 -17.87 -5.31
C ALA A 385 -6.15 -19.19 -5.13
N PRO A 386 -5.15 -19.52 -5.98
CA PRO A 386 -4.40 -20.76 -5.80
C PRO A 386 -3.53 -20.75 -4.52
N ARG A 387 -3.09 -19.58 -4.05
CA ARG A 387 -2.27 -19.42 -2.83
C ARG A 387 -3.11 -19.57 -1.56
N ILE A 388 -4.31 -19.01 -1.55
CA ILE A 388 -5.30 -19.19 -0.48
C ILE A 388 -5.63 -20.68 -0.38
N ARG A 389 -5.93 -21.35 -1.50
CA ARG A 389 -6.19 -22.79 -1.51
C ARG A 389 -5.04 -23.59 -0.87
N THR A 390 -3.80 -23.29 -1.25
CA THR A 390 -2.62 -23.92 -0.63
C THR A 390 -2.54 -23.67 0.88
N SER A 391 -2.85 -22.46 1.36
CA SER A 391 -2.95 -22.20 2.81
C SER A 391 -4.10 -22.96 3.47
N LEU A 392 -5.26 -23.09 2.82
CA LEU A 392 -6.42 -23.81 3.35
C LEU A 392 -6.16 -25.32 3.47
N HIS A 393 -5.43 -25.90 2.52
CA HIS A 393 -5.01 -27.31 2.54
C HIS A 393 -4.18 -27.67 3.79
N GLU A 394 -3.48 -26.70 4.36
CA GLU A 394 -2.69 -26.87 5.58
C GLU A 394 -3.50 -26.71 6.87
N THR A 395 -4.81 -26.47 6.77
CA THR A 395 -5.71 -26.32 7.93
C THR A 395 -6.46 -27.62 8.22
N SER A 396 -6.87 -27.82 9.47
CA SER A 396 -7.70 -28.98 9.84
C SER A 396 -9.14 -28.89 9.32
N SER A 397 -9.70 -27.67 9.24
CA SER A 397 -11.14 -27.46 9.01
C SER A 397 -11.51 -27.10 7.57
N HIS A 398 -10.52 -26.73 6.75
CA HIS A 398 -10.73 -26.24 5.38
C HIS A 398 -9.88 -26.96 4.33
N ALA A 399 -9.28 -28.11 4.66
CA ALA A 399 -8.31 -28.81 3.82
C ALA A 399 -8.77 -29.10 2.37
N ASN A 400 -10.08 -29.22 2.13
CA ASN A 400 -10.67 -29.49 0.82
C ASN A 400 -11.54 -28.32 0.30
N LYS A 401 -11.39 -27.12 0.87
CA LYS A 401 -12.16 -25.94 0.49
C LYS A 401 -11.32 -25.01 -0.36
N GLU A 402 -12.02 -24.20 -1.15
CA GLU A 402 -11.44 -23.12 -1.92
C GLU A 402 -12.09 -21.80 -1.52
N ALA A 403 -11.41 -20.68 -1.80
CA ALA A 403 -12.02 -19.37 -1.63
C ALA A 403 -13.08 -19.16 -2.71
N ARG A 404 -14.23 -18.59 -2.34
CA ARG A 404 -15.20 -18.08 -3.30
C ARG A 404 -14.84 -16.66 -3.73
N TYR A 405 -15.00 -16.36 -5.00
CA TYR A 405 -14.85 -15.00 -5.53
C TYR A 405 -16.10 -14.17 -5.25
N ALA A 406 -15.91 -12.92 -4.81
CA ALA A 406 -16.94 -11.88 -4.80
C ALA A 406 -16.33 -10.58 -5.37
N GLY A 407 -16.78 -10.14 -6.53
CA GLY A 407 -16.23 -8.96 -7.19
C GLY A 407 -16.96 -8.65 -8.49
N ARG A 408 -16.36 -7.80 -9.33
CA ARG A 408 -16.94 -7.43 -10.62
C ARG A 408 -16.83 -8.58 -11.63
N GLU A 409 -17.82 -8.70 -12.50
CA GLU A 409 -17.77 -9.61 -13.65
C GLU A 409 -16.56 -9.29 -14.56
N PRO A 410 -16.03 -10.28 -15.30
CA PRO A 410 -14.89 -10.05 -16.18
C PRO A 410 -15.24 -9.02 -17.25
N SER A 411 -14.28 -8.16 -17.57
CA SER A 411 -14.45 -7.06 -18.51
C SER A 411 -13.20 -6.85 -19.35
N ALA A 412 -13.38 -6.39 -20.59
CA ALA A 412 -12.27 -5.96 -21.45
C ALA A 412 -11.71 -4.60 -21.00
N SER A 413 -12.60 -3.66 -20.66
CA SER A 413 -12.25 -2.38 -20.06
C SER A 413 -11.96 -2.56 -18.57
N VAL A 414 -11.03 -1.79 -17.99
CA VAL A 414 -10.74 -1.92 -16.56
C VAL A 414 -11.88 -1.47 -15.67
N ALA A 415 -12.70 -0.51 -16.12
CA ALA A 415 -13.88 -0.04 -15.41
C ALA A 415 -14.96 0.45 -16.39
N THR A 416 -16.19 0.54 -15.90
CA THR A 416 -17.31 1.16 -16.63
C THR A 416 -17.20 2.69 -16.62
N GLY A 417 -17.61 3.34 -17.71
CA GLY A 417 -17.77 4.80 -17.78
C GLY A 417 -19.09 5.31 -17.17
N SER A 418 -19.98 4.40 -16.75
CA SER A 418 -21.30 4.73 -16.20
C SER A 418 -21.29 4.65 -14.68
N LYS A 419 -21.48 5.79 -13.99
CA LYS A 419 -21.59 5.85 -12.52
C LYS A 419 -22.72 4.95 -11.98
N LYS A 420 -23.83 4.84 -12.70
CA LYS A 420 -24.96 3.97 -12.31
C LYS A 420 -24.55 2.49 -12.33
N THR A 421 -23.82 2.08 -13.38
CA THR A 421 -23.33 0.71 -13.51
C THR A 421 -22.28 0.41 -12.45
N HIS A 422 -21.36 1.35 -12.21
CA HIS A 422 -20.33 1.25 -11.19
C HIS A 422 -20.91 0.97 -9.79
N LEU A 423 -21.96 1.72 -9.40
CA LEU A 423 -22.65 1.51 -8.12
C LEU A 423 -23.42 0.19 -8.08
N ALA A 424 -24.07 -0.21 -9.19
CA ALA A 424 -24.78 -1.48 -9.27
C ALA A 424 -23.83 -2.67 -9.09
N GLU A 425 -22.66 -2.62 -9.73
CA GLU A 425 -21.57 -3.58 -9.56
C GLU A 425 -21.05 -3.61 -8.12
N GLU A 426 -20.87 -2.44 -7.50
CA GLU A 426 -20.42 -2.34 -6.11
C GLU A 426 -21.40 -3.01 -5.15
N TYR A 427 -22.68 -2.69 -5.26
CA TYR A 427 -23.71 -3.28 -4.41
C TYR A 427 -23.86 -4.79 -4.66
N ALA A 428 -23.69 -5.24 -5.91
CA ALA A 428 -23.74 -6.66 -6.25
C ALA A 428 -22.63 -7.45 -5.55
N PHE A 429 -21.36 -7.01 -5.65
CA PHE A 429 -20.29 -7.75 -4.98
C PHE A 429 -20.33 -7.60 -3.45
N LEU A 430 -20.80 -6.47 -2.92
CA LEU A 430 -20.94 -6.29 -1.47
C LEU A 430 -21.98 -7.25 -0.87
N SER A 431 -23.14 -7.39 -1.53
CA SER A 431 -24.14 -8.38 -1.10
C SER A 431 -23.61 -9.80 -1.27
N ASP A 432 -23.01 -10.13 -2.41
CA ASP A 432 -22.46 -11.46 -2.62
C ASP A 432 -21.38 -11.84 -1.59
N ALA A 433 -20.48 -10.91 -1.25
CA ALA A 433 -19.46 -11.13 -0.23
C ALA A 433 -20.07 -11.32 1.17
N LEU A 434 -21.01 -10.46 1.58
CA LEU A 434 -21.55 -10.43 2.95
C LEU A 434 -22.65 -11.48 3.17
N ILE A 435 -23.63 -11.57 2.28
CA ILE A 435 -24.81 -12.43 2.43
C ILE A 435 -24.71 -13.73 1.61
N GLY A 436 -23.86 -13.79 0.57
CA GLY A 436 -23.66 -15.00 -0.25
C GLY A 436 -24.56 -15.10 -1.46
N GLU A 437 -25.26 -14.02 -1.79
CA GLU A 437 -26.08 -13.89 -3.00
C GLU A 437 -26.07 -12.44 -3.49
N ILE A 438 -26.18 -12.25 -4.81
CA ILE A 438 -26.32 -10.92 -5.40
C ILE A 438 -27.73 -10.42 -5.15
N LYS A 439 -27.84 -9.36 -4.32
CA LYS A 439 -29.12 -8.76 -3.97
C LYS A 439 -29.11 -7.27 -4.27
N LYS A 440 -30.15 -6.81 -4.98
CA LYS A 440 -30.35 -5.38 -5.18
C LYS A 440 -30.68 -4.72 -3.84
N PRO A 441 -30.06 -3.58 -3.48
CA PRO A 441 -30.39 -2.90 -2.23
C PRO A 441 -31.87 -2.52 -2.16
N SER A 442 -32.46 -2.71 -0.99
CA SER A 442 -33.79 -2.22 -0.65
C SER A 442 -33.79 -0.70 -0.42
N ASP A 443 -32.68 -0.17 0.09
CA ASP A 443 -32.43 1.26 0.31
C ASP A 443 -30.92 1.57 0.23
N VAL A 444 -30.55 2.84 0.16
CA VAL A 444 -29.17 3.33 0.23
C VAL A 444 -29.10 4.50 1.22
N VAL A 445 -28.51 4.25 2.39
CA VAL A 445 -28.41 5.24 3.48
C VAL A 445 -26.98 5.78 3.54
N GLY A 446 -26.81 7.08 3.34
CA GLY A 446 -25.46 7.71 3.38
C GLY A 446 -24.50 7.16 2.32
N GLY A 447 -25.02 6.63 1.21
CA GLY A 447 -24.23 5.98 0.17
C GLY A 447 -23.87 4.52 0.44
N VAL A 448 -24.37 3.92 1.53
CA VAL A 448 -24.14 2.51 1.89
C VAL A 448 -25.42 1.69 1.63
N PRO A 449 -25.33 0.54 0.95
CA PRO A 449 -26.51 -0.26 0.62
C PRO A 449 -27.11 -0.98 1.84
N VAL A 450 -28.44 -1.06 1.89
CA VAL A 450 -29.22 -1.90 2.81
C VAL A 450 -29.79 -3.08 2.04
N PHE A 451 -29.42 -4.30 2.42
CA PHE A 451 -29.78 -5.55 1.74
C PHE A 451 -30.97 -6.26 2.37
#